data_AF-A0A1M2ZVK1-F1
#
_entry.id   AF-A0A1M2ZVK1-F1
#
_cell.length_a   1.000
_cell.length_b   1.000
_cell.length_c   1.000
_cell.angle_alpha   90.00
_cell.angle_beta   90.00
_cell.angle_gamma   90.00
#
_symmetry.space_group_name_H-M   'P 1'
#
loop_
_entity.id
_entity.type
_entity.pdbx_description
1 polymer ?
#
loop_
_entity_poly.entity_id
_entity_poly.type
_entity_poly.pdbx_seq_one_letter_code
_entity_poly.pdbx_strand_id
1 'polypeptide(L)'
;MVLTLFQGTQSEESRLVDGGAVSGEVAVDMAVRAWLVVTSRDLSAGAIAARLSLSPDNIDSAGEPIKPGGGSRIESVWKRELSPLDSRHFGTEGLSAAIEALGIELAGEFRSLRDSGATCLLDIVQEVVGEFDSASTGFRLDASAVRWLDAGGFSVSIDQYFYE
;
A
#
# COMPACT_ATOMS: atom_id res chain seq x y z
N MET A 1 8.03 -11.64 -13.80
CA MET A 1 8.87 -10.48 -13.46
C MET A 1 8.62 -10.22 -11.99
N VAL A 2 9.58 -10.52 -11.14
CA VAL A 2 9.53 -10.26 -9.69
C VAL A 2 10.32 -8.97 -9.49
N LEU A 3 9.68 -7.93 -8.96
CA LEU A 3 10.37 -6.70 -8.57
C LEU A 3 10.84 -6.89 -7.13
N THR A 4 12.11 -7.23 -6.97
CA THR A 4 12.80 -7.21 -5.69
C THR A 4 13.77 -6.04 -5.73
N LEU A 5 13.56 -5.02 -4.90
CA LEU A 5 14.42 -3.84 -4.81
C LEU A 5 15.53 -4.11 -3.77
N PHE A 6 16.78 -4.17 -4.23
CA PHE A 6 17.99 -4.26 -3.40
C PHE A 6 18.97 -3.12 -3.75
N GLN A 7 19.42 -2.37 -2.75
CA GLN A 7 20.63 -1.51 -2.76
C GLN A 7 21.25 -1.68 -1.35
N GLY A 8 22.54 -1.82 -1.05
CA GLY A 8 23.80 -1.74 -1.80
C GLY A 8 24.92 -1.33 -0.82
N THR A 9 25.66 -2.31 -0.28
CA THR A 9 27.08 -2.33 0.21
C THR A 9 27.75 -1.13 0.89
N GLN A 10 28.30 -1.32 2.10
CA GLN A 10 29.64 -0.93 2.64
C GLN A 10 29.77 -1.50 4.08
N SER A 11 30.89 -1.87 4.71
CA SER A 11 32.28 -2.20 4.38
C SER A 11 32.82 -2.90 5.64
N GLU A 12 33.70 -3.88 5.50
CA GLU A 12 34.37 -4.57 6.61
C GLU A 12 35.22 -3.63 7.47
N GLU A 13 35.06 -3.66 8.80
CA GLU A 13 36.14 -3.35 9.73
C GLU A 13 36.07 -4.28 10.96
N SER A 14 37.00 -5.23 11.02
CA SER A 14 37.15 -6.18 12.14
C SER A 14 37.73 -5.49 13.37
N ARG A 15 37.04 -5.61 14.52
CA ARG A 15 37.65 -5.50 15.85
C ARG A 15 37.15 -6.62 16.75
N LEU A 16 38.08 -7.49 17.14
CA LEU A 16 37.91 -8.48 18.21
C LEU A 16 37.63 -7.76 19.53
N VAL A 17 36.49 -8.04 20.17
CA VAL A 17 36.31 -7.88 21.60
C VAL A 17 35.62 -9.13 22.14
N ASP A 18 36.37 -9.84 22.98
CA ASP A 18 35.94 -11.02 23.75
C ASP A 18 35.06 -10.53 24.91
N GLY A 19 33.82 -11.01 25.01
CA GLY A 19 32.90 -10.58 26.06
C GLY A 19 31.45 -11.02 25.85
N GLY A 20 31.10 -12.17 26.43
CA GLY A 20 29.74 -12.53 26.88
C GLY A 20 28.60 -12.26 25.89
N ALA A 21 28.30 -13.24 25.04
CA ALA A 21 27.12 -13.23 24.17
C ALA A 21 25.82 -13.25 24.99
N VAL A 22 25.31 -12.06 25.32
CA VAL A 22 23.87 -11.85 25.43
C VAL A 22 23.42 -11.61 23.99
N SER A 23 22.98 -12.68 23.32
CA SER A 23 22.30 -12.58 22.03
C SER A 23 20.93 -11.95 22.28
N GLY A 24 20.91 -10.64 22.51
CA GLY A 24 19.72 -9.84 22.40
C GLY A 24 19.41 -9.74 20.92
N GLU A 25 18.60 -10.65 20.41
CA GLU A 25 17.94 -10.47 19.13
C GLU A 25 17.12 -9.18 19.26
N VAL A 26 17.65 -8.08 18.72
CA VAL A 26 16.89 -6.84 18.58
C VAL A 26 15.78 -7.21 17.60
N ALA A 27 14.61 -7.52 18.12
CA ALA A 27 13.48 -7.92 17.30
C ALA A 27 13.17 -6.78 16.34
N VAL A 28 13.42 -6.99 15.04
CA VAL A 28 12.96 -6.09 14.00
C VAL A 28 11.44 -6.17 14.02
N ASP A 29 10.79 -5.05 14.35
CA ASP A 29 9.34 -4.94 14.23
C ASP A 29 9.01 -4.21 12.94
N MET A 30 8.24 -4.86 12.08
CA MET A 30 7.86 -4.34 10.78
C MET A 30 6.35 -4.37 10.64
N ALA A 31 5.77 -3.22 10.35
CA ALA A 31 4.36 -3.09 10.00
C ALA A 31 4.24 -2.66 8.53
N VAL A 32 3.45 -3.41 7.76
CA VAL A 32 3.07 -3.03 6.39
C VAL A 32 1.58 -2.82 6.36
N ARG A 33 1.16 -1.63 5.93
CA ARG A 33 -0.24 -1.30 5.66
C ARG A 33 -0.38 -0.96 4.20
N ALA A 34 -1.47 -1.41 3.59
CA ALA A 34 -1.73 -1.13 2.19
C ALA A 34 -3.19 -0.76 1.98
N TRP A 35 -3.44 0.12 1.03
CA TRP A 35 -4.78 0.55 0.67
C TRP A 35 -4.96 0.65 -0.84
N LEU A 36 -6.16 0.32 -1.30
CA LEU A 36 -6.66 0.77 -2.60
C LEU A 36 -7.22 2.18 -2.43
N VAL A 37 -6.76 3.11 -3.25
CA VAL A 37 -7.17 4.51 -3.24
C VAL A 37 -7.70 4.88 -4.61
N VAL A 38 -8.86 5.54 -4.64
CA VAL A 38 -9.41 6.17 -5.84
C VAL A 38 -9.60 7.64 -5.57
N THR A 39 -9.05 8.48 -6.44
CA THR A 39 -9.31 9.92 -6.42
C THR A 39 -10.07 10.35 -7.66
N SER A 40 -11.06 11.23 -7.50
CA SER A 40 -11.86 11.75 -8.61
C SER A 40 -12.32 13.18 -8.34
N ARG A 41 -12.38 13.99 -9.40
CA ARG A 41 -12.97 15.33 -9.37
C ARG A 41 -14.46 15.34 -9.68
N ASP A 42 -14.96 14.26 -10.27
CA ASP A 42 -16.30 14.18 -10.84
C ASP A 42 -17.19 13.17 -10.12
N LEU A 43 -16.60 12.23 -9.38
CA LEU A 43 -17.33 11.24 -8.58
C LEU A 43 -17.08 11.45 -7.09
N SER A 44 -18.14 11.39 -6.30
CA SER A 44 -18.03 11.33 -4.84
C SER A 44 -17.58 9.95 -4.36
N ALA A 45 -17.03 9.87 -3.14
CA ALA A 45 -16.64 8.60 -2.53
C ALA A 45 -17.81 7.59 -2.48
N GLY A 46 -19.04 8.05 -2.24
CA GLY A 46 -20.23 7.20 -2.26
C GLY A 46 -20.59 6.66 -3.65
N ALA A 47 -20.41 7.46 -4.70
CA ALA A 47 -20.62 7.02 -6.08
C ALA A 47 -19.56 6.00 -6.51
N ILE A 48 -18.31 6.19 -6.07
CA ILE A 48 -17.22 5.22 -6.26
C ILE A 48 -17.55 3.90 -5.54
N ALA A 49 -17.97 3.97 -4.27
CA ALA A 49 -18.33 2.79 -3.47
C ALA A 49 -19.48 1.99 -4.11
N ALA A 50 -20.51 2.68 -4.59
CA ALA A 50 -21.64 2.05 -5.28
C ALA A 50 -21.20 1.34 -6.57
N ARG A 51 -20.27 1.92 -7.32
CA ARG A 51 -19.75 1.32 -8.56
C ARG A 51 -18.88 0.10 -8.30
N LEU A 52 -17.99 0.20 -7.33
CA LEU A 52 -17.12 -0.92 -6.94
C LEU A 52 -17.87 -2.02 -6.18
N SER A 53 -19.12 -1.76 -5.74
CA SER A 53 -19.84 -2.61 -4.79
C SER A 53 -19.02 -2.93 -3.53
N LEU A 54 -18.16 -1.98 -3.13
CA LEU A 54 -17.26 -2.07 -2.00
C LEU A 54 -17.34 -0.82 -1.15
N SER A 55 -17.59 -1.02 0.15
CA SER A 55 -17.50 0.05 1.13
C SER A 55 -16.05 0.48 1.32
N PRO A 56 -15.78 1.80 1.45
CA PRO A 56 -14.50 2.29 1.93
C PRO A 56 -14.36 2.04 3.44
N ASP A 57 -13.14 2.01 3.96
CA ASP A 57 -12.90 1.88 5.40
C ASP A 57 -13.09 3.20 6.14
N ASN A 58 -12.91 4.32 5.44
CA ASN A 58 -13.35 5.64 5.89
C ASN A 58 -14.05 6.35 4.73
N ILE A 59 -15.27 6.83 4.97
CA ILE A 59 -15.88 7.86 4.13
C ILE A 59 -15.31 9.21 4.60
N ASP A 60 -13.99 9.39 4.47
CA ASP A 60 -13.43 10.74 4.55
C ASP A 60 -13.83 11.45 3.26
N SER A 61 -15.00 12.07 3.31
CA SER A 61 -15.34 13.15 2.39
C SER A 61 -14.39 14.28 2.72
N ALA A 62 -13.17 14.23 2.18
CA ALA A 62 -12.37 15.43 2.06
C ALA A 62 -13.19 16.41 1.21
N GLY A 63 -13.85 17.35 1.88
CA GLY A 63 -14.61 18.44 1.29
C GLY A 63 -16.09 18.19 1.13
N GLU A 64 -16.89 18.78 2.02
CA GLU A 64 -18.25 19.20 1.66
C GLU A 64 -18.24 19.96 0.32
N PRO A 65 -19.32 19.89 -0.48
CA PRO A 65 -19.42 20.65 -1.71
C PRO A 65 -19.23 22.15 -1.44
N ILE A 66 -18.18 22.74 -2.05
CA ILE A 66 -17.94 24.17 -2.02
C ILE A 66 -19.14 24.88 -2.65
N LYS A 67 -19.68 25.88 -1.93
CA LYS A 67 -20.70 26.82 -2.41
C LYS A 67 -20.37 27.33 -3.83
N PRO A 68 -21.38 27.61 -4.67
CA PRO A 68 -21.15 28.02 -6.04
C PRO A 68 -20.47 29.40 -6.08
N GLY A 69 -19.18 29.41 -6.44
CA GLY A 69 -18.41 30.65 -6.60
C GLY A 69 -16.92 30.48 -6.36
N GLY A 70 -16.22 29.79 -7.27
CA GLY A 70 -14.76 29.93 -7.44
C GLY A 70 -13.89 29.40 -6.30
N GLY A 71 -13.62 28.09 -6.29
CA GLY A 71 -12.58 27.48 -5.47
C GLY A 71 -12.27 26.09 -6.00
N SER A 72 -10.99 25.70 -6.04
CA SER A 72 -10.48 24.41 -6.54
C SER A 72 -11.47 23.26 -6.28
N ARG A 73 -11.91 22.54 -7.33
CA ARG A 73 -12.76 21.36 -7.16
C ARG A 73 -12.00 20.41 -6.22
N ILE A 74 -12.57 20.14 -5.04
CA ILE A 74 -11.97 19.23 -4.08
C ILE A 74 -12.05 17.83 -4.69
N GLU A 75 -10.91 17.15 -4.78
CA GLU A 75 -10.86 15.76 -5.21
C GLU A 75 -11.47 14.88 -4.12
N SER A 76 -12.51 14.13 -4.48
CA SER A 76 -13.07 13.10 -3.61
C SER A 76 -12.11 11.93 -3.55
N VAL A 77 -11.92 11.39 -2.34
CA VAL A 77 -11.03 10.25 -2.08
C VAL A 77 -11.86 9.09 -1.55
N TRP A 78 -11.72 7.92 -2.16
CA TRP A 78 -12.21 6.64 -1.65
C TRP A 78 -10.99 5.80 -1.28
N LYS A 79 -10.94 5.25 -0.06
CA LYS A 79 -9.80 4.48 0.44
C LYS A 79 -10.28 3.21 1.12
N ARG A 80 -9.68 2.08 0.78
CA ARG A 80 -9.93 0.76 1.38
C ARG A 80 -8.63 0.06 1.72
N GLU A 81 -8.43 -0.24 2.99
CA GLU A 81 -7.36 -1.02 3.56
C GLU A 81 -7.46 -2.47 3.11
N LEU A 82 -6.31 -3.00 2.68
CA LEU A 82 -6.12 -4.40 2.33
C LEU A 82 -5.54 -5.18 3.49
N SER A 83 -4.86 -4.50 4.42
CA SER A 83 -4.25 -5.13 5.58
C SER A 83 -5.30 -5.49 6.63
N PRO A 84 -5.33 -6.72 7.13
CA PRO A 84 -5.92 -6.98 8.43
C PRO A 84 -5.12 -6.20 9.49
N LEU A 85 -5.81 -5.61 10.47
CA LEU A 85 -5.15 -5.14 11.69
C LEU A 85 -4.36 -6.31 12.30
N ASP A 86 -3.09 -6.08 12.65
CA ASP A 86 -2.21 -6.98 13.41
C ASP A 86 -1.45 -8.10 12.65
N SER A 87 -1.35 -8.07 11.31
CA SER A 87 -0.56 -9.07 10.58
C SER A 87 0.90 -8.65 10.34
N ARG A 88 1.82 -9.17 11.15
CA ARG A 88 3.29 -8.95 11.02
C ARG A 88 3.89 -9.46 9.70
N HIS A 89 3.20 -10.36 9.00
CA HIS A 89 3.65 -10.94 7.72
C HIS A 89 2.81 -10.47 6.52
N PHE A 90 1.97 -9.44 6.70
CA PHE A 90 1.11 -8.94 5.62
C PHE A 90 1.91 -8.51 4.40
N GLY A 91 3.08 -7.88 4.60
CA GLY A 91 3.94 -7.43 3.50
C GLY A 91 4.38 -8.56 2.57
N THR A 92 4.93 -9.65 3.09
CA THR A 92 5.64 -10.65 2.30
C THR A 92 4.74 -11.71 1.67
N GLU A 93 3.60 -12.02 2.27
CA GLU A 93 2.67 -13.03 1.75
C GLU A 93 1.21 -12.55 1.71
N GLY A 94 0.79 -11.71 2.66
CA GLY A 94 -0.60 -11.29 2.81
C GLY A 94 -1.10 -10.35 1.70
N LEU A 95 -0.26 -9.43 1.22
CA LEU A 95 -0.70 -8.38 0.30
C LEU A 95 -1.10 -8.93 -1.07
N SER A 96 -0.31 -9.85 -1.63
CA SER A 96 -0.65 -10.49 -2.91
C SER A 96 -1.96 -11.26 -2.83
N ALA A 97 -2.12 -12.07 -1.78
CA ALA A 97 -3.33 -12.84 -1.53
C ALA A 97 -4.56 -11.94 -1.32
N ALA A 98 -4.40 -10.82 -0.59
CA ALA A 98 -5.48 -9.85 -0.36
C ALA A 98 -5.94 -9.19 -1.66
N ILE A 99 -5.02 -8.85 -2.57
CA ILE A 99 -5.36 -8.31 -3.90
C ILE A 99 -6.06 -9.39 -4.75
N GLU A 100 -5.56 -10.61 -4.75
CA GLU A 100 -6.14 -11.70 -5.55
C GLU A 100 -7.54 -12.08 -5.09
N ALA A 101 -7.81 -12.05 -3.79
CA ALA A 101 -9.11 -12.37 -3.21
C ALA A 101 -10.23 -11.41 -3.66
N LEU A 102 -9.89 -10.24 -4.22
CA LEU A 102 -10.85 -9.27 -4.73
C LEU A 102 -11.51 -9.71 -6.06
N GLY A 103 -10.90 -10.64 -6.79
CA GLY A 103 -11.41 -11.12 -8.08
C GLY A 103 -11.10 -10.18 -9.25
N ILE A 104 -10.90 -10.74 -10.45
CA ILE A 104 -10.44 -9.98 -11.63
C ILE A 104 -11.51 -9.05 -12.21
N GLU A 105 -12.78 -9.40 -12.00
CA GLU A 105 -13.94 -8.63 -12.41
C GLU A 105 -13.91 -7.23 -11.77
N LEU A 106 -13.52 -7.17 -10.50
CA LEU A 106 -13.40 -5.92 -9.76
C LEU A 106 -12.26 -5.05 -10.29
N ALA A 107 -11.15 -5.64 -10.76
CA ALA A 107 -10.11 -4.87 -11.46
C ALA A 107 -10.70 -4.16 -12.71
N GLY A 108 -11.59 -4.83 -13.44
CA GLY A 108 -12.31 -4.23 -14.57
C GLY A 108 -13.13 -3.00 -14.18
N GLU A 109 -13.77 -3.00 -13.00
CA GLU A 109 -14.50 -1.84 -12.50
C GLU A 109 -13.59 -0.66 -12.16
N PHE A 110 -12.43 -0.92 -11.55
CA PHE A 110 -11.40 0.10 -11.35
C PHE A 110 -10.89 0.67 -12.68
N ARG A 111 -10.70 -0.18 -13.70
CA ARG A 111 -10.33 0.28 -15.03
C ARG A 111 -11.39 1.21 -15.62
N SER A 112 -12.66 0.86 -15.47
CA SER A 112 -13.78 1.66 -15.93
C SER A 112 -13.82 3.03 -15.22
N LEU A 113 -13.51 3.09 -13.93
CA LEU A 113 -13.35 4.34 -13.19
C LEU A 113 -12.17 5.17 -13.74
N ARG A 114 -11.03 4.54 -14.01
CA ARG A 114 -9.86 5.21 -14.61
C ARG A 114 -10.19 5.81 -15.97
N ASP A 115 -10.89 5.07 -16.81
CA ASP A 115 -11.32 5.53 -18.13
C ASP A 115 -12.30 6.71 -18.06
N SER A 116 -13.02 6.83 -16.94
CA SER A 116 -13.87 8.00 -16.64
C SER A 116 -13.12 9.19 -16.02
N GLY A 117 -11.79 9.10 -15.88
CA GLY A 117 -10.93 10.18 -15.39
C GLY A 117 -10.56 10.12 -13.90
N ALA A 118 -10.91 9.03 -13.20
CA ALA A 118 -10.41 8.79 -11.85
C ALA A 118 -8.94 8.32 -11.85
N THR A 119 -8.24 8.51 -10.73
CA THR A 119 -6.92 7.89 -10.50
C THR A 119 -7.08 6.72 -9.56
N CYS A 120 -6.44 5.58 -9.85
CA CYS A 120 -6.41 4.39 -9.01
C CYS A 120 -4.98 4.15 -8.54
N LEU A 121 -4.79 3.99 -7.23
CA LEU A 121 -3.49 3.86 -6.58
C LEU A 121 -3.52 2.71 -5.57
N LEU A 122 -2.49 1.88 -5.57
CA LEU A 122 -2.14 1.03 -4.45
C LEU A 122 -1.13 1.81 -3.60
N ASP A 123 -1.58 2.23 -2.42
CA ASP A 123 -0.81 3.01 -1.45
C ASP A 123 -0.25 2.05 -0.39
N ILE A 124 1.07 1.96 -0.23
CA ILE A 124 1.74 1.05 0.70
C ILE A 124 2.56 1.89 1.68
N VAL A 125 2.28 1.75 2.97
CA VAL A 125 3.09 2.33 4.05
C VAL A 125 3.80 1.21 4.77
N GLN A 126 5.12 1.31 4.86
CA GLN A 126 5.97 0.39 5.60
C GLN A 126 6.69 1.12 6.71
N GLU A 127 6.52 0.63 7.94
CA GLU A 127 7.22 1.10 9.12
C GLU A 127 8.19 0.00 9.58
N VAL A 128 9.46 0.36 9.76
CA VAL A 128 10.52 -0.55 10.19
C VAL A 128 11.13 0.01 11.47
N VAL A 129 11.12 -0.78 12.53
CA VAL A 129 11.73 -0.47 13.83
C VAL A 129 12.88 -1.43 14.08
N GLY A 130 14.07 -0.90 14.37
CA GLY A 130 15.28 -1.69 14.64
C GLY A 130 16.19 -1.87 13.42
N GLU A 131 17.16 -2.79 13.53
CA GLU A 131 18.20 -2.99 12.52
C GLU A 131 17.60 -3.58 11.23
N PHE A 132 17.76 -2.87 10.11
CA PHE A 132 17.20 -3.31 8.83
C PHE A 132 17.85 -4.61 8.35
N ASP A 133 17.08 -5.71 8.35
CA ASP A 133 17.44 -6.96 7.69
C ASP A 133 16.68 -7.09 6.36
N SER A 134 17.37 -6.88 5.25
CA SER A 134 16.82 -7.00 3.89
C SER A 134 16.24 -8.39 3.55
N ALA A 135 16.59 -9.45 4.29
CA ALA A 135 16.06 -10.79 4.04
C ALA A 135 14.67 -11.00 4.65
N SER A 136 14.34 -10.29 5.73
CA SER A 136 13.08 -10.40 6.47
C SER A 136 12.20 -9.14 6.38
N THR A 137 12.74 -8.03 5.88
CA THR A 137 12.07 -6.73 5.82
C THR A 137 11.61 -6.42 4.39
N GLY A 138 10.31 -6.21 4.18
CA GLY A 138 9.76 -5.79 2.90
C GLY A 138 8.31 -6.22 2.64
N PHE A 139 7.88 -6.00 1.41
CA PHE A 139 6.64 -6.57 0.89
C PHE A 139 6.86 -7.22 -0.48
N ARG A 140 5.94 -8.09 -0.86
CA ARG A 140 6.02 -8.83 -2.12
C ARG A 140 4.69 -8.80 -2.86
N LEU A 141 4.78 -8.47 -4.14
CA LEU A 141 3.69 -8.58 -5.11
C LEU A 141 4.02 -9.67 -6.12
N ASP A 142 3.25 -10.74 -6.08
CA ASP A 142 3.35 -11.83 -7.05
C ASP A 142 2.77 -11.43 -8.41
N ALA A 143 3.12 -12.21 -9.45
CA ALA A 143 2.78 -11.89 -10.83
C ALA A 143 1.26 -11.77 -11.06
N SER A 144 0.45 -12.53 -10.33
CA SER A 144 -1.02 -12.47 -10.35
C SER A 144 -1.54 -11.16 -9.76
N ALA A 145 -1.06 -10.73 -8.59
CA ALA A 145 -1.39 -9.44 -8.01
C ALA A 145 -0.96 -8.27 -8.93
N VAL A 146 0.24 -8.35 -9.53
CA VAL A 146 0.70 -7.34 -10.51
C VAL A 146 -0.23 -7.27 -11.73
N ARG A 147 -0.68 -8.42 -12.25
CA ARG A 147 -1.64 -8.46 -13.37
C ARG A 147 -2.99 -7.87 -12.98
N TRP A 148 -3.44 -8.11 -11.75
CA TRP A 148 -4.68 -7.52 -11.24
C TRP A 148 -4.58 -6.00 -11.20
N LEU A 149 -3.46 -5.46 -10.67
CA LEU A 149 -3.20 -4.02 -10.61
C LEU A 149 -3.13 -3.39 -12.02
N ASP A 150 -2.44 -4.06 -12.95
CA ASP A 150 -2.35 -3.62 -14.35
C ASP A 150 -3.74 -3.60 -15.03
N ALA A 151 -4.53 -4.66 -14.82
CA ALA A 151 -5.89 -4.76 -15.35
C ALA A 151 -6.77 -3.60 -14.87
N GLY A 152 -6.66 -3.22 -13.59
CA GLY A 152 -7.36 -2.06 -13.02
C GLY A 152 -6.72 -0.70 -13.36
N GLY A 153 -5.54 -0.69 -13.98
CA GLY A 153 -4.80 0.52 -14.31
C GLY A 153 -4.26 1.27 -13.09
N PHE A 154 -3.88 0.54 -12.05
CA PHE A 154 -3.33 1.10 -10.83
C PHE A 154 -1.90 1.62 -11.03
N SER A 155 -1.59 2.72 -10.34
CA SER A 155 -0.20 3.07 -9.99
C SER A 155 0.12 2.52 -8.60
N VAL A 156 1.39 2.45 -8.22
CA VAL A 156 1.83 2.01 -6.89
C VAL A 156 2.61 3.16 -6.23
N SER A 157 2.24 3.51 -5.00
CA SER A 157 2.96 4.44 -4.13
C SER A 157 3.47 3.69 -2.92
N ILE A 158 4.71 3.99 -2.50
CA ILE A 158 5.37 3.31 -1.39
C ILE A 158 6.02 4.38 -0.52
N ASP A 159 5.57 4.47 0.72
CA ASP A 159 6.17 5.30 1.77
C ASP A 159 6.85 4.39 2.79
N GLN A 160 8.14 4.61 3.05
CA GLN A 160 8.93 3.83 4.00
C GLN A 160 9.46 4.73 5.12
N TYR A 161 9.21 4.31 6.35
CA TYR A 161 9.65 4.99 7.56
C TYR A 161 10.55 4.06 8.39
N PHE A 162 11.74 4.55 8.73
CA PHE A 162 12.72 3.83 9.53
C PHE A 162 12.86 4.51 10.89
N TYR A 163 12.72 3.71 11.95
CA TYR A 163 12.83 4.15 13.33
C TYR A 163 13.97 3.36 14.02
N GLU A 164 14.79 4.08 14.79
CA GLU A 164 15.85 3.51 15.62
C GLU A 164 15.32 2.85 16.89
#